data_AF-A0A853H6K4-F1
#
_entry.id   AF-A0A853H6K4-F1
#
_cell.length_a   1.000
_cell.length_b   1.000
_cell.length_c   1.000
_cell.angle_alpha   90.00
_cell.angle_beta   90.00
_cell.angle_gamma   90.00
#
_symmetry.space_group_name_H-M   'P 1'
#
loop_
_entity.id
_entity.type
_entity.pdbx_description
1 polymer ?
#
loop_
_entity_poly.entity_id
_entity_poly.type
_entity_poly.pdbx_seq_one_letter_code
_entity_poly.pdbx_strand_id
1 'polypeptide(L)'
;MSASVNEQTEDTLPENPQALAELTARVMYANDPASQALGMHIVSVAPGQASMSMPVRADMLNGHKTCHGGFIFALADSSFAFACNSRNAATVAAGCTIDYLAPAFEGDVLTANAAEYSLSGRTGVYDVQVTNQEGKRIAIFRGRSYRIKGQVVGD
;
A
#
# COMPACT_ATOMS: atom_id res chain seq x y z
N MET A 1 -12.85 -27.51 42.12
CA MET A 1 -12.15 -28.18 41.00
C MET A 1 -12.32 -27.30 39.78
N SER A 2 -11.22 -26.69 39.37
CA SER A 2 -11.09 -25.81 38.21
C SER A 2 -11.05 -26.63 36.92
N ALA A 3 -11.80 -26.20 35.91
CA ALA A 3 -11.47 -26.49 34.52
C ALA A 3 -11.69 -25.20 33.72
N SER A 4 -10.61 -24.44 33.61
CA SER A 4 -10.46 -23.35 32.66
C SER A 4 -10.38 -23.96 31.28
N VAL A 5 -11.37 -23.71 30.42
CA VAL A 5 -11.26 -24.04 29.00
C VAL A 5 -10.39 -22.97 28.36
N ASN A 6 -9.17 -23.37 28.02
CA ASN A 6 -8.18 -22.57 27.33
C ASN A 6 -8.52 -22.64 25.83
N GLU A 7 -9.24 -21.64 25.30
CA GLU A 7 -9.37 -21.47 23.85
C GLU A 7 -8.05 -20.92 23.31
N GLN A 8 -7.13 -21.82 23.02
CA GLN A 8 -6.08 -21.55 22.04
C GLN A 8 -6.72 -21.61 20.66
N THR A 9 -7.08 -20.46 20.09
CA THR A 9 -7.34 -20.35 18.66
C THR A 9 -6.03 -20.61 17.95
N GLU A 10 -5.91 -21.76 17.28
CA GLU A 10 -4.84 -21.97 16.29
C GLU A 10 -4.90 -20.82 15.27
N ASP A 11 -3.74 -20.19 15.06
CA ASP A 11 -3.52 -19.01 14.22
C ASP A 11 -3.57 -19.40 12.72
N THR A 12 -4.70 -19.95 12.28
CA THR A 12 -4.84 -20.47 10.92
C THR A 12 -5.06 -19.33 9.94
N LEU A 13 -4.16 -19.19 8.95
CA LEU A 13 -4.30 -18.18 7.90
C LEU A 13 -5.64 -18.34 7.15
N PRO A 14 -6.33 -17.25 6.78
CA PRO A 14 -7.56 -17.32 6.01
C PRO A 14 -7.34 -17.98 4.65
N GLU A 15 -8.18 -18.98 4.31
CA GLU A 15 -8.16 -19.60 2.97
C GLU A 15 -8.79 -18.68 1.90
N ASN A 16 -9.72 -17.83 2.31
CA ASN A 16 -10.36 -16.86 1.41
C ASN A 16 -9.33 -15.79 0.98
N PRO A 17 -9.09 -15.58 -0.33
CA PRO A 17 -8.08 -14.64 -0.81
C PRO A 17 -8.31 -13.19 -0.37
N GLN A 18 -9.57 -12.76 -0.28
CA GLN A 18 -9.92 -11.41 0.18
C GLN A 18 -9.59 -11.25 1.67
N ALA A 19 -10.00 -12.20 2.50
CA ALA A 19 -9.71 -12.17 3.94
C ALA A 19 -8.20 -12.23 4.23
N LEU A 20 -7.44 -13.01 3.45
CA LEU A 20 -5.99 -13.06 3.55
C LEU A 20 -5.35 -11.71 3.19
N ALA A 21 -5.85 -11.04 2.16
CA ALA A 21 -5.35 -9.73 1.74
C ALA A 21 -5.62 -8.66 2.81
N GLU A 22 -6.81 -8.67 3.41
CA GLU A 22 -7.18 -7.77 4.51
C GLU A 22 -6.34 -8.02 5.77
N LEU A 23 -6.12 -9.29 6.16
CA LEU A 23 -5.25 -9.65 7.27
C LEU A 23 -3.81 -9.19 7.02
N THR A 24 -3.29 -9.48 5.82
CA THR A 24 -1.93 -9.10 5.42
C THR A 24 -1.73 -7.59 5.47
N ALA A 25 -2.66 -6.83 4.89
CA ALA A 25 -2.60 -5.38 4.92
C ALA A 25 -2.67 -4.82 6.35
N ARG A 26 -3.54 -5.36 7.19
CA ARG A 26 -3.67 -4.91 8.58
C ARG A 26 -2.39 -5.13 9.38
N VAL A 27 -1.75 -6.29 9.26
CA VAL A 27 -0.48 -6.59 9.92
C VAL A 27 0.66 -5.74 9.37
N MET A 28 0.75 -5.61 8.05
CA MET A 28 1.78 -4.80 7.39
C MET A 28 1.67 -3.33 7.81
N TYR A 29 0.46 -2.76 7.76
CA TYR A 29 0.21 -1.37 8.14
C TYR A 29 0.50 -1.10 9.61
N ALA A 30 0.14 -2.02 10.52
CA ALA A 30 0.46 -1.89 11.94
C ALA A 30 1.98 -1.75 12.19
N ASN A 31 2.80 -2.34 11.31
CA ASN A 31 4.26 -2.31 11.36
C ASN A 31 4.89 -1.26 10.41
N ASP A 32 4.10 -0.37 9.82
CA ASP A 32 4.56 0.66 8.86
C ASP A 32 4.45 2.08 9.47
N PRO A 33 5.43 2.49 10.30
CA PRO A 33 5.42 3.82 10.90
C PRO A 33 5.60 4.95 9.87
N ALA A 34 6.17 4.66 8.70
CA ALA A 34 6.40 5.67 7.66
C ALA A 34 5.08 6.10 7.03
N SER A 35 4.26 5.15 6.56
CA SER A 35 2.92 5.45 6.05
C SER A 35 2.04 6.11 7.11
N GLN A 36 2.10 5.63 8.36
CA GLN A 36 1.35 6.22 9.47
C GLN A 36 1.76 7.67 9.76
N ALA A 37 3.06 7.98 9.80
CA ALA A 37 3.55 9.34 10.07
C ALA A 37 3.18 10.34 8.97
N LEU A 38 3.03 9.86 7.73
CA LEU A 38 2.54 10.66 6.60
C LEU A 38 1.00 10.81 6.62
N GLY A 39 0.30 10.21 7.58
CA GLY A 39 -1.16 10.26 7.68
C GLY A 39 -1.84 9.43 6.58
N MET A 40 -1.17 8.41 6.07
CA MET A 40 -1.74 7.54 5.06
C MET A 40 -2.74 6.58 5.68
N HIS A 41 -3.83 6.27 4.98
CA HIS A 41 -4.82 5.29 5.40
C HIS A 41 -5.11 4.28 4.30
N ILE A 42 -5.31 3.02 4.68
CA ILE A 42 -5.84 2.01 3.76
C ILE A 42 -7.31 2.34 3.48
N VAL A 43 -7.66 2.50 2.21
CA VAL A 43 -9.03 2.69 1.73
C VAL A 43 -9.66 1.34 1.40
N SER A 44 -8.93 0.49 0.67
CA SER A 44 -9.36 -0.87 0.34
C SER A 44 -8.16 -1.72 -0.06
N VAL A 45 -8.28 -3.04 0.10
CA VAL A 45 -7.28 -4.02 -0.37
C VAL A 45 -8.02 -5.22 -0.94
N ALA A 46 -7.45 -5.82 -1.97
CA ALA A 46 -7.89 -7.08 -2.56
C ALA A 46 -6.67 -7.85 -3.10
N PRO A 47 -6.80 -9.12 -3.52
CA PRO A 47 -5.69 -9.84 -4.13
C PRO A 47 -5.11 -9.11 -5.35
N GLY A 48 -3.87 -8.66 -5.23
CA GLY A 48 -3.13 -7.90 -6.25
C GLY A 48 -3.52 -6.43 -6.36
N GLN A 49 -4.31 -5.88 -5.43
CA GLN A 49 -4.79 -4.50 -5.49
C GLN A 49 -4.78 -3.84 -4.11
N ALA A 50 -4.52 -2.54 -4.07
CA ALA A 50 -4.67 -1.75 -2.85
C ALA A 50 -4.94 -0.29 -3.20
N SER A 51 -5.75 0.37 -2.37
CA SER A 51 -5.98 1.80 -2.42
C SER A 51 -5.60 2.41 -1.08
N MET A 52 -4.81 3.46 -1.11
CA MET A 52 -4.46 4.24 0.09
C MET A 52 -4.70 5.73 -0.17
N SER A 53 -5.05 6.45 0.89
CA SER A 53 -5.21 7.91 0.86
C SER A 53 -4.18 8.62 1.74
N MET A 54 -3.89 9.88 1.44
CA MET A 54 -2.99 10.75 2.22
C MET A 54 -3.42 12.22 2.11
N PRO A 55 -3.64 12.93 3.24
CA PRO A 55 -3.87 14.37 3.21
C PRO A 55 -2.56 15.11 2.92
N VAL A 56 -2.61 16.11 2.05
CA VAL A 56 -1.48 17.01 1.81
C VAL A 56 -1.47 18.09 2.90
N ARG A 57 -0.45 18.05 3.75
CA ARG A 57 -0.25 18.99 4.86
C ARG A 57 0.72 20.11 4.51
N ALA A 58 0.71 21.18 5.30
CA ALA A 58 1.64 22.31 5.14
C ALA A 58 3.13 21.89 5.17
N ASP A 59 3.49 20.92 6.00
CA ASP A 59 4.87 20.40 6.14
C ASP A 59 5.30 19.50 4.96
N MET A 60 4.38 19.19 4.03
CA MET A 60 4.67 18.39 2.83
C MET A 60 4.95 19.25 1.59
N LEU A 61 4.83 20.58 1.70
CA LEU A 61 4.99 21.45 0.56
C LEU A 61 6.46 21.66 0.18
N ASN A 62 6.72 21.70 -1.13
CA ASN A 62 8.01 22.09 -1.69
C ASN A 62 8.13 23.62 -1.82
N GLY A 63 9.24 24.11 -2.40
CA GLY A 63 9.50 25.54 -2.62
C GLY A 63 8.50 26.26 -3.54
N HIS A 64 7.65 25.52 -4.27
CA HIS A 64 6.58 26.06 -5.12
C HIS A 64 5.19 26.01 -4.44
N LYS A 65 5.13 25.67 -3.14
CA LYS A 65 3.88 25.53 -2.37
C LYS A 65 2.94 24.46 -2.94
N THR A 66 3.51 23.42 -3.53
CA THR A 66 2.79 22.20 -3.95
C THR A 66 3.34 21.01 -3.19
N CYS A 67 2.58 19.91 -3.10
CA CYS A 67 3.03 18.68 -2.47
C CYS A 67 4.37 18.24 -3.09
N HIS A 68 5.37 18.03 -2.24
CA HIS A 68 6.68 17.57 -2.67
C HIS A 68 6.54 16.18 -3.35
N GLY A 69 7.15 16.02 -4.53
CA GLY A 69 7.03 14.78 -5.31
C GLY A 69 7.40 13.53 -4.54
N GLY A 70 8.36 13.63 -3.61
CA GLY A 70 8.73 12.55 -2.70
C GLY A 70 7.59 12.01 -1.82
N PHE A 71 6.64 12.84 -1.39
CA PHE A 71 5.48 12.36 -0.62
C PHE A 71 4.42 11.71 -1.51
N ILE A 72 4.24 12.23 -2.73
CA ILE A 72 3.38 11.59 -3.75
C ILE A 72 3.96 10.22 -4.13
N PHE A 73 5.28 10.13 -4.29
CA PHE A 73 5.98 8.86 -4.52
C PHE A 73 5.78 7.90 -3.35
N ALA A 74 5.98 8.35 -2.11
CA ALA A 74 5.80 7.52 -0.93
C ALA A 74 4.38 6.95 -0.84
N LEU A 75 3.35 7.74 -1.17
CA LEU A 75 1.97 7.25 -1.25
C LEU A 75 1.81 6.17 -2.33
N ALA A 76 2.32 6.42 -3.54
CA ALA A 76 2.21 5.47 -4.65
C ALA A 76 2.96 4.15 -4.36
N ASP A 77 4.18 4.24 -3.81
CA ASP A 77 5.01 3.10 -3.43
C ASP A 77 4.38 2.31 -2.29
N SER A 78 3.79 2.98 -1.29
CA SER A 78 3.02 2.33 -0.22
C SER A 78 1.87 1.54 -0.82
N SER A 79 0.96 2.16 -1.59
CA SER A 79 -0.15 1.43 -2.23
C SER A 79 0.33 0.24 -3.08
N PHE A 80 1.43 0.39 -3.81
CA PHE A 80 2.06 -0.71 -4.54
C PHE A 80 2.55 -1.84 -3.61
N ALA A 81 3.21 -1.51 -2.50
CA ALA A 81 3.69 -2.47 -1.52
C ALA A 81 2.53 -3.29 -0.93
N PHE A 82 1.44 -2.64 -0.55
CA PHE A 82 0.23 -3.31 -0.05
C PHE A 82 -0.43 -4.21 -1.13
N ALA A 83 -0.46 -3.77 -2.39
CA ALA A 83 -1.01 -4.57 -3.49
C ALA A 83 -0.16 -5.83 -3.77
N CYS A 84 1.17 -5.73 -3.81
CA CYS A 84 2.03 -6.87 -4.15
C CYS A 84 2.19 -7.86 -2.99
N ASN A 85 2.09 -7.39 -1.75
CA ASN A 85 2.11 -8.25 -0.55
C ASN A 85 0.74 -8.86 -0.20
N SER A 86 -0.37 -8.41 -0.80
CA SER A 86 -1.76 -8.87 -0.53
C SER A 86 -2.02 -10.38 -0.55
N ARG A 87 -1.08 -11.20 -1.04
CA ARG A 87 -1.17 -12.66 -1.06
C ARG A 87 -0.28 -13.33 0.00
N ASN A 88 0.09 -12.59 1.04
CA ASN A 88 0.97 -13.03 2.13
C ASN A 88 2.33 -13.58 1.66
N ALA A 89 2.82 -13.14 0.52
CA ALA A 89 4.15 -13.47 0.02
C ALA A 89 5.04 -12.25 0.19
N ALA A 90 6.07 -12.35 1.03
CA ALA A 90 6.97 -11.22 1.30
C ALA A 90 7.58 -10.71 -0.01
N THR A 91 7.29 -9.47 -0.33
CA THR A 91 7.57 -8.88 -1.63
C THR A 91 8.15 -7.48 -1.45
N VAL A 92 9.23 -7.20 -2.17
CA VAL A 92 9.93 -5.91 -2.13
C VAL A 92 9.90 -5.23 -3.50
N ALA A 93 10.05 -3.91 -3.51
CA ALA A 93 10.27 -3.14 -4.71
C ALA A 93 11.65 -3.46 -5.31
N ALA A 94 11.69 -3.88 -6.57
CA ALA A 94 12.93 -4.05 -7.34
C ALA A 94 13.27 -2.80 -8.17
N GLY A 95 12.31 -1.91 -8.37
CA GLY A 95 12.47 -0.62 -9.04
C GLY A 95 11.16 -0.10 -9.59
N CYS A 96 11.10 1.19 -9.89
CA CYS A 96 9.87 1.85 -10.32
C CYS A 96 10.13 3.02 -11.26
N THR A 97 9.06 3.54 -11.85
CA THR A 97 9.02 4.82 -12.56
C THR A 97 7.80 5.60 -12.08
N ILE A 98 7.88 6.92 -12.05
CA ILE A 98 6.76 7.81 -11.73
C ILE A 98 6.77 9.01 -12.68
N ASP A 99 5.60 9.35 -13.20
CA ASP A 99 5.38 10.55 -13.99
C ASP A 99 4.39 11.46 -13.24
N TYR A 100 4.79 12.71 -13.01
CA TYR A 100 3.95 13.73 -12.37
C TYR A 100 3.18 14.50 -13.44
N LEU A 101 1.85 14.36 -13.42
CA LEU A 101 0.97 14.91 -14.43
C LEU A 101 0.39 16.27 -14.04
N ALA A 102 0.21 16.51 -12.74
CA ALA A 102 -0.32 17.75 -12.20
C ALA A 102 0.17 17.99 -10.76
N PRO A 103 0.20 19.25 -10.28
CA PRO A 103 0.47 19.53 -8.88
C PRO A 103 -0.71 19.12 -7.99
N ALA A 104 -0.38 18.75 -6.76
CA ALA A 104 -1.30 18.67 -5.63
C ALA A 104 -0.98 19.80 -4.63
N PHE A 105 -1.98 20.27 -3.90
CA PHE A 105 -1.89 21.43 -3.02
C PHE A 105 -2.22 21.07 -1.57
N GLU A 106 -1.83 21.94 -0.64
CA GLU A 106 -2.25 21.83 0.76
C GLU A 106 -3.78 21.72 0.85
N GLY A 107 -4.26 20.78 1.68
CA GLY A 107 -5.69 20.49 1.84
C GLY A 107 -6.24 19.48 0.83
N ASP A 108 -5.51 19.12 -0.23
CA ASP A 108 -5.89 17.99 -1.07
C ASP A 108 -5.84 16.68 -0.28
N VAL A 109 -6.73 15.75 -0.64
CA VAL A 109 -6.64 14.35 -0.23
C VAL A 109 -6.27 13.53 -1.45
N LEU A 110 -5.04 13.02 -1.47
CA LEU A 110 -4.57 12.16 -2.53
C LEU A 110 -5.01 10.72 -2.28
N THR A 111 -5.42 10.03 -3.33
CA THR A 111 -5.74 8.59 -3.33
C THR A 111 -4.90 7.90 -4.39
N ALA A 112 -4.13 6.89 -3.99
CA ALA A 112 -3.31 6.08 -4.87
C ALA A 112 -3.91 4.67 -5.01
N ASN A 113 -4.41 4.35 -6.20
CA ASN A 113 -5.00 3.06 -6.54
C ASN A 113 -3.97 2.19 -7.27
N ALA A 114 -3.48 1.15 -6.61
CA ALA A 114 -2.55 0.17 -7.14
C ALA A 114 -3.27 -1.09 -7.64
N ALA A 115 -2.89 -1.56 -8.82
CA ALA A 115 -3.38 -2.81 -9.39
C ALA A 115 -2.26 -3.59 -10.09
N GLU A 116 -2.28 -4.90 -9.91
CA GLU A 116 -1.41 -5.85 -10.61
C GLU A 116 -1.63 -5.78 -12.12
N TYR A 117 -0.58 -5.46 -12.86
CA TYR A 117 -0.54 -5.55 -14.31
C TYR A 117 -0.10 -6.95 -14.75
N SER A 118 0.92 -7.51 -14.09
CA SER A 118 1.37 -8.88 -14.34
C SER A 118 2.06 -9.48 -13.13
N LEU A 119 2.00 -10.81 -13.02
CA LEU A 119 2.69 -11.59 -12.00
C LEU A 119 3.16 -12.90 -12.62
N SER A 120 4.46 -13.18 -12.55
CA SER A 120 5.05 -14.41 -13.07
C SER A 120 6.20 -14.88 -12.17
N GLY A 121 6.06 -16.07 -11.60
CA GLY A 121 7.03 -16.64 -10.66
C GLY A 121 7.28 -15.72 -9.46
N ARG A 122 8.48 -15.11 -9.42
CA ARG A 122 8.92 -14.23 -8.33
C ARG A 122 8.84 -12.74 -8.68
N THR A 123 8.44 -12.37 -9.89
CA THR A 123 8.39 -10.96 -10.32
C THR A 123 6.97 -10.54 -10.67
N GLY A 124 6.66 -9.28 -10.43
CA GLY A 124 5.38 -8.69 -10.83
C GLY A 124 5.51 -7.22 -11.21
N VAL A 125 4.57 -6.74 -12.01
CA VAL A 125 4.45 -5.33 -12.42
C VAL A 125 3.10 -4.82 -11.94
N TYR A 126 3.09 -3.61 -11.38
CA TYR A 126 1.90 -2.99 -10.82
C TYR A 126 1.81 -1.54 -11.31
N ASP A 127 0.62 -1.13 -11.68
CA ASP A 127 0.31 0.25 -12.05
C ASP A 127 -0.41 0.92 -10.88
N VAL A 128 -0.02 2.17 -10.59
CA VAL A 128 -0.62 2.99 -9.55
C VAL A 128 -1.05 4.32 -10.14
N GLN A 129 -2.31 4.68 -9.94
CA GLN A 129 -2.85 5.99 -10.32
C GLN A 129 -3.10 6.81 -9.06
N VAL A 130 -2.49 8.00 -9.00
CA VAL A 130 -2.70 8.96 -7.91
C VAL A 130 -3.66 10.05 -8.38
N THR A 131 -4.77 10.24 -7.67
CA THR A 131 -5.76 11.29 -7.93
C THR A 131 -6.02 12.12 -6.69
N ASN A 132 -6.45 13.38 -6.84
CA ASN A 132 -7.01 14.14 -5.73
C ASN A 132 -8.52 13.85 -5.55
N GLN A 133 -9.15 14.50 -4.57
CA GLN A 133 -10.59 14.40 -4.26
C GLN A 133 -11.53 14.79 -5.40
N GLU A 134 -11.06 15.57 -6.38
CA GLU A 134 -11.85 15.99 -7.55
C GLU A 134 -11.67 15.01 -8.74
N GLY A 135 -10.93 13.92 -8.56
CA GLY A 135 -10.60 12.96 -9.61
C GLY A 135 -9.50 13.43 -10.57
N LYS A 136 -8.83 14.55 -10.27
CA LYS A 136 -7.69 15.04 -11.07
C LYS A 136 -6.51 14.09 -10.91
N ARG A 137 -5.94 13.63 -12.04
CA ARG A 137 -4.75 12.78 -12.03
C ARG A 137 -3.51 13.60 -11.67
N ILE A 138 -2.87 13.21 -10.59
CA ILE A 138 -1.67 13.86 -10.05
C ILE A 138 -0.41 13.16 -10.53
N ALA A 139 -0.39 11.82 -10.47
CA ALA A 139 0.74 11.02 -10.92
C ALA A 139 0.32 9.64 -11.40
N ILE A 140 1.17 9.03 -12.21
CA ILE A 140 1.13 7.61 -12.55
C ILE A 140 2.46 6.97 -12.16
N PHE A 141 2.39 5.79 -11.57
CA PHE A 141 3.56 5.04 -11.12
C PHE A 141 3.49 3.61 -11.62
N ARG A 142 4.65 3.04 -11.98
CA ARG A 142 4.79 1.63 -12.33
C ARG A 142 5.88 1.00 -11.48
N GLY A 143 5.47 0.08 -10.60
CA GLY A 143 6.34 -0.67 -9.71
C GLY A 143 6.69 -2.04 -10.27
N ARG A 144 7.93 -2.47 -10.06
CA ARG A 144 8.39 -3.84 -10.30
C ARG A 144 8.66 -4.47 -8.94
N SER A 145 8.06 -5.62 -8.70
CA SER A 145 8.17 -6.34 -7.45
C SER A 145 9.06 -7.58 -7.59
N TYR A 146 9.67 -7.99 -6.48
CA TYR A 146 10.39 -9.25 -6.36
C TYR A 146 10.03 -9.95 -5.05
N ARG A 147 9.53 -11.19 -5.16
CA ARG A 147 9.21 -12.05 -4.01
C ARG A 147 10.48 -12.61 -3.39
N ILE A 148 10.64 -12.37 -2.10
CA ILE A 148 11.71 -12.95 -1.29
C ILE A 148 11.17 -14.17 -0.52
N LYS A 149 12.05 -14.86 0.20
CA LYS A 149 11.63 -15.94 1.08
C LYS A 149 10.95 -15.32 2.31
N GLY A 150 9.78 -15.84 2.68
CA GLY A 150 9.04 -15.42 3.87
C GLY A 150 7.60 -15.01 3.55
N GLN A 151 6.84 -14.83 4.62
CA GLN A 151 5.47 -14.34 4.60
C GLN A 151 5.41 -13.01 5.36
N VAL A 152 4.29 -12.31 5.24
CA VAL A 152 4.04 -11.05 5.97
C VAL A 152 3.31 -11.33 7.29
N VAL A 153 2.47 -12.36 7.30
CA VAL A 153 1.67 -12.85 8.43
C VAL A 153 2.01 -14.33 8.64
N GLY A 154 2.29 -14.71 9.88
CA GLY A 154 2.79 -16.04 10.22
C GLY A 154 4.29 -16.15 9.98
N ASP A 155 4.96 -16.96 10.82
CA ASP A 155 6.41 -17.20 10.79
C ASP A 155 6.91 -17.86 9.47
#